data_AF-A0A955EEX5-F1
#
_entry.id   AF-A0A955EEX5-F1
#
_cell.length_a   1.000
_cell.length_b   1.000
_cell.length_c   1.000
_cell.angle_alpha   90.00
_cell.angle_beta   90.00
_cell.angle_gamma   90.00
#
_symmetry.space_group_name_H-M   'P 1'
#
loop_
_entity.id
_entity.type
_entity.pdbx_description
1 polymer ?
#
loop_
_entity_poly.entity_id
_entity_poly.type
_entity_poly.pdbx_seq_one_letter_code
_entity_poly.pdbx_strand_id
1 'polypeptide(L)'
;MRFACVGVTLAGLVGVGSASGAYMVAATSNGMSSRTVQPGNSFQLDIELSSDASDQINSAILRLVFSDAGLQYNAYDWSDPFEDGSITDDSTPGTPELPALIDADSLAGVGYPAGVVDVELSNVILTSSRFGSGVLISLTLTVPSDWAGEDTVVISTIPDTLANGFNEVMATPGQAFTLVIPTPAASLLAGAAGWVVVRRRR
;
A
#
# COMPACT_ATOMS: atom_id res chain seq x y z
N MET A 1 -4.74 -33.88 59.66
CA MET A 1 -5.23 -34.06 58.28
C MET A 1 -4.47 -33.09 57.39
N ARG A 2 -3.54 -33.59 56.56
CA ARG A 2 -2.76 -32.80 55.60
C ARG A 2 -3.06 -33.38 54.22
N PHE A 3 -3.74 -32.61 53.38
CA PHE A 3 -4.02 -32.99 52.00
C PHE A 3 -2.79 -32.70 51.14
N ALA A 4 -2.23 -33.75 50.53
CA ALA A 4 -1.24 -33.63 49.48
C ALA A 4 -1.97 -33.49 48.14
N CYS A 5 -1.84 -32.33 47.48
CA CYS A 5 -2.29 -32.16 46.11
C CYS A 5 -1.24 -32.72 45.15
N VAL A 6 -1.63 -33.76 44.42
CA VAL A 6 -0.98 -34.25 43.21
C VAL A 6 -1.40 -33.33 42.07
N GLY A 7 -0.44 -32.63 41.45
CA GLY A 7 -0.65 -31.76 40.29
C GLY A 7 0.03 -32.35 39.06
N VAL A 8 -0.81 -32.78 38.11
CA VAL A 8 -0.50 -33.49 36.87
C VAL A 8 0.39 -32.67 35.93
N THR A 9 1.42 -33.33 35.37
CA THR A 9 2.27 -32.85 34.27
C THR A 9 1.44 -32.76 32.98
N LEU A 10 1.21 -31.55 32.46
CA LEU A 10 0.66 -31.35 31.12
C LEU A 10 1.83 -31.16 30.14
N ALA A 11 2.24 -32.23 29.48
CA ALA A 11 3.11 -32.17 28.32
C ALA A 11 2.29 -31.64 27.12
N GLY A 12 2.39 -30.33 26.86
CA GLY A 12 1.88 -29.74 25.63
C GLY A 12 2.80 -30.14 24.48
N LEU A 13 2.28 -30.93 23.55
CA LEU A 13 2.84 -31.06 22.20
C LEU A 13 2.96 -29.65 21.62
N VAL A 14 4.19 -29.11 21.55
CA VAL A 14 4.49 -28.02 20.64
C VAL A 14 4.49 -28.66 19.27
N GLY A 15 3.36 -28.57 18.57
CA GLY A 15 3.31 -28.87 17.15
C GLY A 15 4.37 -28.02 16.48
N VAL A 16 5.39 -28.68 15.93
CA VAL A 16 6.33 -28.05 15.01
C VAL A 16 5.54 -27.82 13.72
N GLY A 17 4.71 -26.78 13.72
CA GLY A 17 4.21 -26.22 12.49
C GLY A 17 5.45 -25.75 11.74
N SER A 18 5.74 -26.38 10.61
CA SER A 18 6.65 -25.81 9.63
C SER A 18 6.13 -24.40 9.35
N ALA A 19 6.82 -23.39 9.88
CA ALA A 19 6.57 -22.02 9.47
C ALA A 19 6.95 -21.96 7.98
N SER A 20 5.98 -22.09 7.08
CA SER A 20 6.13 -21.41 5.79
C SER A 20 6.16 -19.93 6.17
N GLY A 21 7.19 -19.22 5.74
CA GLY A 21 7.42 -17.85 6.17
C GLY A 21 6.33 -17.00 5.57
N ALA A 22 5.38 -16.58 6.40
CA ALA A 22 4.30 -15.75 5.92
C ALA A 22 4.88 -14.50 5.25
N TYR A 23 4.43 -14.20 4.03
CA TYR A 23 4.80 -12.95 3.40
C TYR A 23 4.30 -11.78 4.23
N MET A 24 5.14 -10.78 4.43
CA MET A 24 4.72 -9.46 4.85
C MET A 24 4.67 -8.57 3.61
N VAL A 25 3.51 -7.96 3.39
CA VAL A 25 3.23 -7.11 2.23
C VAL A 25 3.19 -5.66 2.69
N ALA A 26 4.15 -4.83 2.30
CA ALA A 26 4.24 -3.44 2.73
C ALA A 26 4.27 -2.49 1.54
N ALA A 27 3.72 -1.30 1.71
CA ALA A 27 3.86 -0.22 0.74
C ALA A 27 5.06 0.67 1.14
N THR A 28 5.92 0.96 0.18
CA THR A 28 7.10 1.82 0.36
C THR A 28 7.21 2.82 -0.79
N SER A 29 8.08 3.81 -0.64
CA SER A 29 8.49 4.68 -1.74
C SER A 29 9.99 4.89 -1.62
N ASN A 30 10.77 4.31 -2.54
CA ASN A 30 12.23 4.24 -2.42
C ASN A 30 12.68 3.63 -1.07
N GLY A 31 11.99 2.57 -0.61
CA GLY A 31 12.26 1.89 0.67
C GLY A 31 11.84 2.66 1.92
N MET A 32 11.16 3.81 1.80
CA MET A 32 10.60 4.55 2.95
C MET A 32 9.12 4.25 3.15
N SER A 33 8.67 4.15 4.40
CA SER A 33 7.24 4.00 4.75
C SER A 33 6.47 5.32 4.86
N SER A 34 7.13 6.45 4.55
CA SER A 34 6.46 7.74 4.44
C SER A 34 7.13 8.64 3.41
N ARG A 35 6.34 9.56 2.83
CA ARG A 35 6.84 10.54 1.87
C ARG A 35 6.01 11.81 1.92
N THR A 36 6.67 12.96 1.77
CA THR A 36 6.00 14.23 1.53
C THR A 36 5.93 14.52 0.04
N VAL A 37 4.74 14.81 -0.48
CA VAL A 37 4.52 15.12 -1.91
C VAL A 37 3.65 16.37 -2.02
N GLN A 38 4.09 17.33 -2.83
CA GLN A 38 3.32 18.56 -3.07
C GLN A 38 2.16 18.29 -4.04
N PRO A 39 1.05 19.03 -3.93
CA PRO A 39 0.02 19.06 -4.97
C PRO A 39 0.62 19.32 -6.36
N GLY A 40 0.17 18.56 -7.35
CA GLY A 40 0.64 18.55 -8.73
C GLY A 40 1.84 17.63 -9.01
N ASN A 41 2.45 17.03 -7.98
CA ASN A 41 3.60 16.14 -8.16
C ASN A 41 3.22 14.67 -8.13
N SER A 42 4.02 13.87 -8.84
CA SER A 42 3.90 12.42 -8.85
C SER A 42 4.92 11.75 -7.93
N PHE A 43 4.58 10.56 -7.47
CA PHE A 43 5.46 9.68 -6.71
C PHE A 43 5.22 8.22 -7.10
N GLN A 44 6.23 7.40 -6.84
CA GLN A 44 6.15 5.95 -7.00
C GLN A 44 5.83 5.32 -5.64
N LEU A 45 4.87 4.39 -5.63
CA LEU A 45 4.51 3.58 -4.48
C LEU A 45 4.81 2.12 -4.84
N ASP A 46 5.78 1.53 -4.15
CA ASP A 46 6.22 0.16 -4.36
C ASP A 46 5.52 -0.76 -3.36
N ILE A 47 4.97 -1.87 -3.82
CA ILE A 47 4.43 -2.91 -2.96
C ILE A 47 5.47 -4.00 -2.85
N GLU A 48 6.03 -4.14 -1.66
CA GLU A 48 7.11 -5.08 -1.38
C GLU A 48 6.60 -6.33 -0.67
N LEU A 49 7.01 -7.48 -1.17
CA LEU A 49 6.89 -8.77 -0.49
C LEU A 49 8.20 -9.09 0.21
N SER A 50 8.12 -9.27 1.53
CA SER A 50 9.22 -9.78 2.34
C SER A 50 8.82 -11.10 3.00
N SER A 51 9.72 -12.08 3.01
CA SER A 51 9.53 -13.33 3.73
C SER A 51 10.88 -13.83 4.25
N ASP A 52 10.86 -14.41 5.44
CA ASP A 52 12.01 -15.11 6.02
C ASP A 52 12.16 -16.54 5.45
N ALA A 53 11.16 -16.99 4.69
CA ALA A 53 11.21 -18.24 3.96
C ALA A 53 11.47 -18.02 2.47
N SER A 54 12.03 -19.03 1.82
CA SER A 54 12.22 -19.07 0.37
C SER A 54 10.91 -19.45 -0.37
N ASP A 55 9.78 -18.95 0.12
CA ASP A 55 8.48 -19.16 -0.51
C ASP A 55 8.46 -18.45 -1.87
N GLN A 56 7.59 -18.92 -2.74
CA GLN A 56 7.52 -18.52 -4.13
C GLN A 56 6.08 -18.55 -4.61
N ILE A 57 5.66 -17.52 -5.33
CA ILE A 57 4.28 -17.36 -5.81
C ILE A 57 4.23 -17.27 -7.34
N ASN A 58 3.09 -17.63 -7.89
CA ASN A 58 2.73 -17.40 -9.29
C ASN A 58 1.35 -16.74 -9.42
N SER A 59 0.74 -16.33 -8.31
CA SER A 59 -0.55 -15.65 -8.26
C SER A 59 -0.51 -14.65 -7.11
N ALA A 60 -0.97 -13.44 -7.36
CA ALA A 60 -1.05 -12.39 -6.36
C ALA A 60 -2.34 -11.58 -6.53
N ILE A 61 -3.11 -11.49 -5.45
CA ILE A 61 -4.29 -10.64 -5.32
C ILE A 61 -4.14 -9.86 -4.01
N LEU A 62 -4.18 -8.54 -4.10
CA LEU A 62 -4.13 -7.65 -2.94
C LEU A 62 -4.87 -6.35 -3.23
N ARG A 63 -5.32 -5.69 -2.17
CA ARG A 63 -5.94 -4.37 -2.26
C ARG A 63 -5.08 -3.31 -1.59
N LEU A 64 -5.09 -2.11 -2.16
CA LEU A 64 -4.56 -0.92 -1.52
C LEU A 64 -5.72 -0.07 -1.05
N VAL A 65 -5.83 0.13 0.26
CA VAL A 65 -6.89 0.93 0.87
C VAL A 65 -6.32 2.28 1.28
N PHE A 66 -6.93 3.35 0.79
CA PHE A 66 -6.55 4.72 1.04
C PHE A 66 -7.47 5.31 2.10
N SER A 67 -6.92 6.09 3.03
CA SER A 67 -7.73 6.78 4.05
C SER A 67 -8.52 7.96 3.49
N ASP A 68 -8.20 8.41 2.28
CA ASP A 68 -8.86 9.52 1.60
C ASP A 68 -8.83 9.34 0.09
N ALA A 69 -9.80 9.94 -0.61
CA ALA A 69 -9.97 9.88 -2.05
C ALA A 69 -9.22 11.00 -2.78
N GLY A 70 -9.16 10.90 -4.10
CA GLY A 70 -8.73 11.96 -5.00
C GLY A 70 -7.29 11.84 -5.51
N LEU A 71 -6.52 10.82 -5.10
CA LEU A 71 -5.22 10.58 -5.73
C LEU A 71 -5.45 10.11 -7.16
N GLN A 72 -4.64 10.56 -8.10
CA GLN A 72 -4.69 10.06 -9.47
C GLN A 72 -3.77 8.86 -9.62
N TYR A 73 -4.33 7.74 -10.01
CA TYR A 73 -3.62 6.52 -10.37
C TYR A 73 -3.27 6.57 -11.85
N ASN A 74 -1.98 6.63 -12.20
CA ASN A 74 -1.56 6.85 -13.59
C ASN A 74 -1.11 5.60 -14.33
N ALA A 75 -0.40 4.72 -13.62
CA ALA A 75 0.20 3.53 -14.19
C ALA A 75 0.61 2.59 -13.06
N TYR A 76 0.80 1.32 -13.40
CA TYR A 76 1.50 0.35 -12.57
C TYR A 76 2.45 -0.48 -13.43
N ASP A 77 3.38 -1.14 -12.77
CA ASP A 77 4.40 -2.02 -13.35
C ASP A 77 4.59 -3.21 -12.41
N TRP A 78 4.08 -4.37 -12.81
CA TRP A 78 4.30 -5.65 -12.17
C TRP A 78 5.74 -6.10 -12.41
N SER A 79 6.42 -6.51 -11.35
CA SER A 79 7.77 -7.03 -11.48
C SER A 79 7.79 -8.43 -12.08
N ASP A 80 8.82 -8.70 -12.90
CA ASP A 80 9.10 -10.04 -13.43
C ASP A 80 8.99 -11.11 -12.33
N PRO A 81 8.28 -12.23 -12.55
CA PRO A 81 7.77 -12.71 -13.84
C PRO A 81 6.31 -12.33 -14.16
N PHE A 82 5.67 -11.47 -13.37
CA PHE A 82 4.33 -10.99 -13.67
C PHE A 82 4.38 -10.00 -14.85
N GLU A 83 3.28 -9.90 -15.60
CA GLU A 83 3.21 -9.08 -16.81
C GLU A 83 2.01 -8.14 -16.77
N ASP A 84 2.24 -6.85 -17.00
CA ASP A 84 1.20 -5.82 -17.09
C ASP A 84 0.27 -6.02 -18.29
N GLY A 85 -1.03 -5.82 -18.08
CA GLY A 85 -2.04 -5.87 -19.14
C GLY A 85 -2.13 -7.21 -19.86
N SER A 86 -1.51 -8.25 -19.28
CA SER A 86 -1.65 -9.62 -19.78
C SER A 86 -3.09 -10.09 -19.63
N ILE A 87 -3.45 -11.19 -20.29
CA ILE A 87 -4.79 -11.79 -20.14
C ILE A 87 -5.10 -12.30 -18.73
N THR A 88 -4.09 -12.32 -17.87
CA THR A 88 -4.14 -12.75 -16.47
C THR A 88 -3.93 -11.62 -15.49
N ASP A 89 -3.72 -10.40 -15.98
CA ASP A 89 -3.76 -9.18 -15.18
C ASP A 89 -5.22 -8.69 -15.14
N ASP A 90 -5.82 -8.79 -13.96
CA ASP A 90 -7.21 -8.40 -13.67
C ASP A 90 -7.23 -7.26 -12.63
N SER A 91 -6.18 -6.44 -12.61
CA SER A 91 -6.11 -5.27 -11.73
C SER A 91 -7.23 -4.28 -12.03
N THR A 92 -7.77 -3.66 -10.98
CA THR A 92 -8.91 -2.73 -11.08
C THR A 92 -8.63 -1.47 -10.25
N PRO A 93 -8.55 -0.27 -10.87
CA PRO A 93 -8.54 -0.02 -12.32
C PRO A 93 -7.33 -0.65 -13.01
N GLY A 94 -7.54 -1.24 -14.19
CA GLY A 94 -6.50 -1.90 -14.99
C GLY A 94 -5.87 -0.93 -15.99
N THR A 95 -4.83 -1.40 -16.70
CA THR A 95 -4.09 -0.57 -17.67
C THR A 95 -4.99 0.23 -18.66
N PRO A 96 -6.07 -0.35 -19.23
CA PRO A 96 -6.96 0.39 -20.14
C PRO A 96 -7.76 1.52 -19.48
N GLU A 97 -8.01 1.42 -18.17
CA GLU A 97 -8.78 2.39 -17.40
C GLU A 97 -7.90 3.53 -16.83
N LEU A 98 -6.59 3.45 -16.97
CA LEU A 98 -5.66 4.46 -16.45
C LEU A 98 -5.35 5.57 -17.47
N PRO A 99 -5.16 6.83 -17.01
CA PRO A 99 -5.20 7.27 -15.62
C PRO A 99 -6.62 7.38 -15.05
N ALA A 100 -6.80 7.04 -13.77
CA ALA A 100 -8.07 7.10 -13.05
C ALA A 100 -7.92 7.88 -11.73
N LEU A 101 -9.02 8.50 -11.28
CA LEU A 101 -9.08 9.08 -9.93
C LEU A 101 -9.45 7.96 -8.95
N ILE A 102 -8.72 7.83 -7.85
CA ILE A 102 -9.03 6.86 -6.80
C ILE A 102 -10.11 7.46 -5.90
N ASP A 103 -11.25 6.79 -5.82
CA ASP A 103 -12.41 7.16 -5.03
C ASP A 103 -13.15 5.89 -4.55
N ALA A 104 -14.32 6.07 -3.93
CA ALA A 104 -15.12 4.97 -3.39
C ALA A 104 -15.79 4.09 -4.46
N ASP A 105 -15.76 4.51 -5.73
CA ASP A 105 -16.33 3.78 -6.86
C ASP A 105 -15.24 3.10 -7.70
N SER A 106 -13.97 3.34 -7.39
CA SER A 106 -12.81 2.77 -8.10
C SER A 106 -12.78 1.25 -8.04
N LEU A 107 -13.20 0.67 -6.92
CA LEU A 107 -13.44 -0.76 -6.76
C LEU A 107 -14.84 -0.96 -6.16
N ALA A 108 -15.81 -1.16 -7.04
CA ALA A 108 -17.21 -1.35 -6.66
C ALA A 108 -17.77 -2.64 -7.26
N GLY A 109 -18.60 -3.35 -6.49
CA GLY A 109 -19.26 -4.55 -6.99
C GLY A 109 -19.59 -5.56 -5.90
N VAL A 110 -20.12 -6.70 -6.33
CA VAL A 110 -20.41 -7.81 -5.43
C VAL A 110 -19.09 -8.38 -4.92
N GLY A 111 -18.91 -8.40 -3.59
CA GLY A 111 -17.70 -8.89 -2.95
C GLY A 111 -16.78 -7.80 -2.40
N TYR A 112 -16.97 -6.54 -2.82
CA TYR A 112 -16.19 -5.41 -2.33
C TYR A 112 -16.94 -4.60 -1.27
N PRO A 113 -16.23 -4.04 -0.27
CA PRO A 113 -16.86 -3.19 0.73
C PRO A 113 -17.27 -1.85 0.10
N ALA A 114 -18.55 -1.48 0.26
CA ALA A 114 -19.05 -0.21 -0.25
C ALA A 114 -18.46 0.99 0.51
N GLY A 115 -18.16 2.08 -0.20
CA GLY A 115 -17.70 3.32 0.40
C GLY A 115 -16.22 3.30 0.82
N VAL A 116 -15.45 2.29 0.41
CA VAL A 116 -14.02 2.20 0.66
C VAL A 116 -13.28 2.75 -0.54
N VAL A 117 -12.28 3.58 -0.28
CA VAL A 117 -11.39 4.11 -1.32
C VAL A 117 -10.27 3.10 -1.51
N ASP A 118 -10.39 2.24 -2.50
CA ASP A 118 -9.39 1.21 -2.78
C ASP A 118 -9.21 0.89 -4.26
N VAL A 119 -8.12 0.20 -4.54
CA VAL A 119 -7.82 -0.44 -5.82
C VAL A 119 -7.44 -1.90 -5.56
N GLU A 120 -7.71 -2.77 -6.53
CA GLU A 120 -7.26 -4.16 -6.50
C GLU A 120 -6.13 -4.37 -7.52
N LEU A 121 -5.12 -5.12 -7.11
CA LEU A 121 -4.01 -5.55 -7.94
C LEU A 121 -4.05 -7.07 -7.98
N SER A 122 -4.32 -7.63 -9.16
CA SER A 122 -4.56 -9.05 -9.38
C SER A 122 -3.81 -9.53 -10.61
N ASN A 123 -2.88 -10.48 -10.45
CA ASN A 123 -2.13 -11.04 -11.57
C ASN A 123 -1.71 -12.49 -11.33
N VAL A 124 -1.56 -13.26 -12.41
CA VAL A 124 -1.17 -14.68 -12.41
C VAL A 124 -0.12 -14.96 -13.48
N ILE A 125 0.92 -15.70 -13.08
CA ILE A 125 1.97 -16.24 -13.97
C ILE A 125 1.56 -17.63 -14.44
N LEU A 126 1.35 -17.76 -15.75
CA LEU A 126 1.00 -19.05 -16.39
C LEU A 126 2.20 -19.94 -16.69
N THR A 127 3.43 -19.44 -16.54
CA THR A 127 4.66 -20.18 -16.82
C THR A 127 5.19 -20.92 -15.58
N SER A 128 6.32 -21.63 -15.73
CA SER A 128 7.02 -22.25 -14.60
C SER A 128 7.80 -21.26 -13.73
N SER A 129 7.91 -19.99 -14.13
CA SER A 129 8.59 -18.95 -13.36
C SER A 129 7.83 -18.61 -12.08
N ARG A 130 8.55 -18.12 -11.07
CA ARG A 130 7.98 -17.77 -9.76
C ARG A 130 8.59 -16.49 -9.24
N PHE A 131 7.76 -15.70 -8.56
CA PHE A 131 8.21 -14.53 -7.81
C PHE A 131 8.55 -14.95 -6.37
N GLY A 132 9.68 -14.51 -5.85
CA GLY A 132 10.14 -14.82 -4.49
C GLY A 132 9.84 -13.69 -3.53
N SER A 133 10.64 -12.63 -3.57
CA SER A 133 10.55 -11.48 -2.66
C SER A 133 11.10 -10.23 -3.34
N GLY A 134 10.80 -9.05 -2.80
CA GLY A 134 11.20 -7.76 -3.33
C GLY A 134 9.99 -6.93 -3.73
N VAL A 135 10.21 -5.92 -4.59
CA VAL A 135 9.12 -5.16 -5.19
C VAL A 135 8.31 -6.10 -6.08
N LEU A 136 7.04 -6.25 -5.76
CA LEU A 136 6.08 -7.07 -6.51
C LEU A 136 5.44 -6.24 -7.63
N ILE A 137 5.06 -5.01 -7.30
CA ILE A 137 4.40 -4.07 -8.20
C ILE A 137 4.72 -2.65 -7.78
N SER A 138 4.96 -1.78 -8.75
CA SER A 138 5.17 -0.35 -8.55
C SER A 138 4.02 0.44 -9.15
N LEU A 139 3.43 1.37 -8.39
CA LEU A 139 2.36 2.26 -8.84
C LEU A 139 2.90 3.67 -9.01
N THR A 140 2.48 4.36 -10.08
CA THR A 140 2.71 5.79 -10.27
C THR A 140 1.46 6.58 -9.89
N LEU A 141 1.54 7.29 -8.77
CA LEU A 141 0.44 8.10 -8.24
C LEU A 141 0.77 9.58 -8.36
N THR A 142 -0.24 10.41 -8.61
CA THR A 142 -0.13 11.88 -8.58
C THR A 142 -1.06 12.44 -7.52
N VAL A 143 -0.56 13.41 -6.75
CA VAL A 143 -1.42 14.29 -5.97
C VAL A 143 -1.92 15.37 -6.93
N PRO A 144 -3.23 15.49 -7.22
CA PRO A 144 -3.74 16.57 -8.07
C PRO A 144 -3.30 17.95 -7.60
N SER A 145 -3.15 18.90 -8.53
CA SER A 145 -2.74 20.27 -8.21
C SER A 145 -3.78 21.05 -7.42
N ASP A 146 -5.04 20.64 -7.52
CA ASP A 146 -6.21 21.15 -6.80
C ASP A 146 -6.61 20.26 -5.62
N TRP A 147 -5.65 19.51 -5.05
CA TRP A 147 -5.88 18.66 -3.87
C TRP A 147 -6.64 19.41 -2.77
N ALA A 148 -7.81 18.85 -2.42
CA ALA A 148 -8.70 19.36 -1.39
C ALA A 148 -8.99 18.31 -0.29
N GLY A 149 -8.29 17.18 -0.33
CA GLY A 149 -8.37 16.13 0.67
C GLY A 149 -7.53 16.43 1.92
N GLU A 150 -7.35 15.41 2.73
CA GLU A 150 -6.59 15.43 3.97
C GLU A 150 -5.10 15.74 3.73
N ASP A 151 -4.46 16.38 4.71
CA ASP A 151 -3.00 16.64 4.69
C ASP A 151 -2.18 15.35 4.83
N THR A 152 -2.82 14.25 5.25
CA THR A 152 -2.17 12.96 5.46
C THR A 152 -3.07 11.85 4.92
N VAL A 153 -2.55 11.10 3.96
CA VAL A 153 -3.20 9.90 3.41
C VAL A 153 -2.44 8.68 3.87
N VAL A 154 -3.12 7.77 4.57
CA VAL A 154 -2.59 6.47 4.97
C VAL A 154 -3.00 5.44 3.91
N ILE A 155 -2.02 4.70 3.39
CA ILE A 155 -2.22 3.65 2.39
C ILE A 155 -1.89 2.32 3.04
N SER A 156 -2.89 1.44 3.14
CA SER A 156 -2.77 0.12 3.75
C SER A 156 -2.80 -0.96 2.68
N THR A 157 -1.87 -1.90 2.75
CA THR A 157 -1.81 -3.11 1.91
C THR A 157 -2.64 -4.22 2.57
N ILE A 158 -3.65 -4.72 1.87
CA ILE A 158 -4.50 -5.82 2.34
C ILE A 158 -4.28 -7.01 1.41
N PRO A 159 -3.40 -7.96 1.76
CA PRO A 159 -3.25 -9.19 1.00
C PRO A 159 -4.57 -9.96 1.02
N ASP A 160 -4.97 -10.47 -0.13
CA ASP A 160 -6.08 -11.42 -0.23
C ASP A 160 -5.51 -12.82 -0.46
N THR A 161 -5.01 -13.07 -1.67
CA THR A 161 -4.53 -14.38 -2.09
C THR A 161 -3.13 -14.25 -2.67
N LEU A 162 -2.13 -14.83 -2.00
CA LEU A 162 -0.83 -15.14 -2.60
C LEU A 162 -0.74 -16.67 -2.74
N ALA A 163 -0.38 -17.18 -3.92
CA ALA A 163 -0.40 -18.62 -4.15
C ALA A 163 0.66 -19.11 -5.12
N ASN A 164 0.98 -20.41 -5.00
CA ASN A 164 1.76 -21.20 -5.95
C ASN A 164 0.92 -22.35 -6.49
N GLY A 165 0.29 -22.12 -7.64
CA GLY A 165 -0.76 -22.98 -8.16
C GLY A 165 -1.97 -22.96 -7.24
N PHE A 166 -2.33 -24.12 -6.69
CA PHE A 166 -3.46 -24.27 -5.77
C PHE A 166 -3.06 -24.20 -4.29
N ASN A 167 -1.78 -23.97 -4.00
CA ASN A 167 -1.29 -23.84 -2.63
C ASN A 167 -1.20 -22.37 -2.26
N GLU A 168 -2.04 -21.94 -1.33
CA GLU A 168 -1.97 -20.60 -0.75
C GLU A 168 -0.69 -20.46 0.08
N VAL A 169 -0.03 -19.32 -0.07
CA VAL A 169 1.08 -18.90 0.76
C VAL A 169 0.57 -17.81 1.69
N MET A 170 0.64 -18.07 2.99
CA MET A 170 0.15 -17.12 3.99
C MET A 170 0.81 -15.74 3.80
N ALA A 171 -0.01 -14.69 3.88
CA ALA A 171 0.45 -13.33 3.81
C ALA A 171 -0.22 -12.47 4.89
N THR A 172 0.48 -11.47 5.38
CA THR A 172 -0.02 -10.51 6.36
C THR A 172 0.28 -9.08 5.91
N PRO A 173 -0.61 -8.11 6.18
CA PRO A 173 -0.31 -6.70 6.04
C PRO A 173 0.97 -6.31 6.79
N GLY A 174 1.85 -5.57 6.12
CA GLY A 174 3.00 -4.91 6.72
C GLY A 174 2.68 -3.52 7.27
N GLN A 175 3.72 -2.70 7.43
CA GLN A 175 3.54 -1.30 7.84
C GLN A 175 2.80 -0.52 6.74
N ALA A 176 1.76 0.24 7.13
CA ALA A 176 1.06 1.14 6.23
C ALA A 176 1.97 2.31 5.80
N PHE A 177 1.81 2.76 4.56
CA PHE A 177 2.52 3.91 4.02
C PHE A 177 1.82 5.21 4.39
N THR A 178 2.58 6.24 4.76
CA THR A 178 2.05 7.56 5.10
C THR A 178 2.48 8.59 4.06
N LEU A 179 1.52 9.08 3.27
CA LEU A 179 1.71 10.20 2.36
C LEU A 179 1.35 11.50 3.10
N VAL A 180 2.28 12.44 3.15
CA VAL A 180 2.05 13.79 3.68
C VAL A 180 1.91 14.75 2.51
N ILE A 181 0.78 15.44 2.41
CA ILE A 181 0.48 16.42 1.38
C ILE A 181 0.43 17.77 2.07
N PRO A 182 1.46 18.62 1.92
CA PRO A 182 1.43 19.93 2.54
C PRO A 182 0.32 20.74 1.89
N THR A 183 -0.74 21.05 2.63
CA THR A 183 -1.58 22.17 2.24
C THR A 183 -0.69 23.40 2.19
N PRO A 184 -0.84 24.27 1.18
CA PRO A 184 -0.26 25.59 1.25
C PRO A 184 -0.93 26.26 2.45
N ALA A 185 -0.27 26.19 3.61
CA ALA A 185 -0.66 26.94 4.78
C ALA A 185 -0.91 28.35 4.27
N ALA A 186 -2.12 28.85 4.48
CA ALA A 186 -2.47 30.23 4.23
C ALA A 186 -1.30 31.03 4.79
N SER A 187 -0.46 31.55 3.89
CA SER A 187 0.71 32.33 4.24
C SER A 187 0.13 33.59 4.84
N LEU A 188 -0.15 33.50 6.14
CA LEU A 188 -0.70 34.54 6.97
C LEU A 188 0.33 35.67 6.92
N LEU A 189 0.10 36.60 6.01
CA LEU A 189 0.22 38.04 6.18
C LEU A 189 1.11 38.44 7.38
N ALA A 190 2.40 38.14 7.30
CA ALA A 190 3.37 38.57 8.30
C ALA A 190 4.34 39.54 7.62
N GLY A 191 4.07 40.85 7.78
CA GLY A 191 5.13 41.86 7.68
C GLY A 191 4.99 42.98 6.66
N ALA A 192 3.79 43.34 6.18
CA ALA A 192 3.57 44.65 5.57
C ALA A 192 3.27 45.71 6.65
N ALA A 193 4.26 46.08 7.47
CA ALA A 193 4.21 47.28 8.31
C ALA A 193 5.62 47.68 8.77
N GLY A 194 6.15 48.79 8.28
CA GLY A 194 7.40 49.34 8.83
C GLY A 194 8.21 50.34 8.00
N TRP A 195 7.70 50.93 6.90
CA TRP A 195 8.31 52.14 6.35
C TRP A 195 7.92 53.34 7.22
N VAL A 196 8.66 53.59 8.31
CA VAL A 196 8.67 54.91 8.95
C VAL A 196 9.93 55.64 8.49
N VAL A 197 9.76 56.46 7.45
CA VAL A 197 10.74 57.45 7.01
C VAL A 197 10.86 58.51 8.11
N VAL A 198 11.92 58.44 8.92
CA VAL A 198 12.31 59.56 9.79
C VAL A 198 13.15 60.53 8.97
N ARG A 199 12.48 61.52 8.34
CA ARG A 199 13.13 62.76 7.90
C ARG A 199 13.15 63.74 9.08
N ARG A 200 14.29 63.89 9.77
CA ARG A 200 14.51 65.07 10.62
C ARG A 200 15.19 66.17 9.81
N ARG A 201 14.45 67.26 9.60
CA ARG A 201 14.99 68.59 9.27
C ARG A 201 15.42 69.27 10.56
N ARG A 202 16.68 69.69 10.64
CA ARG A 202 17.14 71.06 10.94
C ARG A 202 18.66 71.08 10.91
#